data_AF-A0A3D0PR50-F1
#
_entry.id   AF-A0A3D0PR50-F1
#
_cell.length_a   1.000
_cell.length_b   1.000
_cell.length_c   1.000
_cell.angle_alpha   90.00
_cell.angle_beta   90.00
_cell.angle_gamma   90.00
#
_symmetry.space_group_name_H-M   'P 1'
#
loop_
_entity.id
_entity.type
_entity.pdbx_description
1 polymer ?
#
loop_
_entity_poly.entity_id
_entity_poly.type
_entity_poly.pdbx_seq_one_letter_code
_entity_poly.pdbx_strand_id
1 'polypeptide(L)'
;NIMAFTKEFNERTKKDAGLIIPVIITVYADRSFTFVTKTPPAAVLIKKACGIDKASGEPNKNKVAKITKEQIKQIAEQKMPDLNAA
;
A
#
# COMPACT_ATOMS: atom_id res chain seq x y z
N ASN A 1 2.70 -13.39 -20.95
CA ASN A 1 3.76 -13.51 -19.92
C ASN A 1 3.22 -13.27 -18.50
N ILE A 2 2.00 -13.72 -18.21
CA ILE A 2 1.30 -13.41 -16.95
C ILE A 2 1.83 -14.22 -15.76
N MET A 3 2.24 -15.47 -15.99
CA MET A 3 2.78 -16.34 -14.94
C MET A 3 4.08 -15.82 -14.33
N ALA A 4 4.96 -15.24 -15.15
CA ALA A 4 6.22 -14.65 -14.70
C ALA A 4 5.96 -13.45 -13.77
N PHE A 5 5.07 -12.54 -14.18
CA PHE A 5 4.64 -11.42 -13.34
C PHE A 5 4.04 -11.90 -12.02
N THR A 6 3.08 -12.82 -12.05
CA THR A 6 2.39 -13.28 -10.83
C THR A 6 3.37 -13.92 -9.84
N LYS A 7 4.34 -14.72 -10.31
CA LYS A 7 5.35 -15.33 -9.45
C LYS A 7 6.24 -14.28 -8.80
N GLU A 8 6.80 -13.36 -9.59
CA GLU A 8 7.72 -12.35 -9.11
C GLU A 8 7.03 -11.32 -8.19
N PHE A 9 5.80 -10.92 -8.53
CA PHE A 9 4.97 -10.06 -7.68
C PHE A 9 4.69 -10.73 -6.34
N ASN A 10 4.27 -11.99 -6.33
CA ASN A 10 3.99 -12.72 -5.11
C ASN A 10 5.26 -12.85 -4.26
N GLU A 11 6.42 -13.13 -4.86
CA GLU A 11 7.71 -13.20 -4.15
C GLU A 11 8.09 -11.86 -3.49
N ARG A 12 7.97 -10.75 -4.21
CA ARG A 12 8.27 -9.40 -3.69
C ARG A 12 7.31 -8.97 -2.59
N THR A 13 6.07 -9.45 -2.60
CA THR A 13 5.00 -9.07 -1.66
C THR A 13 4.73 -10.07 -0.54
N LYS A 14 5.53 -11.15 -0.42
CA LYS A 14 5.35 -12.19 0.62
C LYS A 14 5.22 -11.63 2.04
N LYS A 15 5.97 -10.57 2.36
CA LYS A 15 5.99 -9.96 3.70
C LYS A 15 4.74 -9.12 3.99
N ASP A 16 4.04 -8.68 2.94
CA ASP A 16 2.86 -7.84 3.03
C ASP A 16 1.57 -8.63 2.75
N ALA A 17 1.60 -9.95 2.98
CA ALA A 17 0.45 -10.82 2.77
C ALA A 17 -0.81 -10.30 3.50
N GLY A 18 -1.92 -10.18 2.77
CA GLY A 18 -3.17 -9.62 3.27
C GLY A 18 -3.30 -8.10 3.10
N LEU A 19 -2.27 -7.41 2.58
CA LEU A 19 -2.35 -6.00 2.20
C LEU A 19 -2.47 -5.85 0.68
N ILE A 20 -3.24 -4.85 0.26
CA ILE A 20 -3.35 -4.50 -1.16
C ILE A 20 -2.09 -3.72 -1.55
N ILE A 21 -1.29 -4.30 -2.44
CA ILE A 21 -0.05 -3.69 -2.95
C ILE A 21 -0.28 -3.10 -4.34
N PRO A 22 -0.14 -1.77 -4.51
CA PRO A 22 -0.22 -1.15 -5.83
C PRO A 22 1.03 -1.49 -6.65
N VAL A 23 0.84 -1.67 -7.96
CA VAL A 23 1.93 -1.96 -8.90
C VAL A 23 1.84 -1.03 -10.09
N ILE A 24 2.98 -0.49 -10.49
CA ILE A 24 3.15 0.19 -11.78
C ILE A 24 3.87 -0.77 -12.72
N ILE A 25 3.24 -1.08 -13.85
CA ILE A 25 3.80 -1.93 -14.89
C ILE A 25 4.16 -1.04 -16.09
N THR A 26 5.41 -1.13 -16.53
CA THR A 26 5.91 -0.51 -17.77
C THR A 26 6.06 -1.61 -18.80
N VAL A 27 5.44 -1.44 -19.97
CA VAL A 27 5.48 -2.41 -21.08
C VAL A 27 6.25 -1.77 -22.24
N TYR A 28 7.21 -2.51 -22.81
CA TYR A 28 8.05 -2.07 -23.91
C TYR A 28 7.54 -2.63 -25.25
N ALA A 29 8.03 -2.07 -26.37
CA ALA A 29 7.58 -2.43 -27.72
C ALA A 29 7.87 -3.89 -28.10
N ASP A 30 8.92 -4.49 -27.53
CA ASP A 30 9.27 -5.90 -27.67
C ASP A 30 8.39 -6.84 -26.81
N ARG A 31 7.36 -6.30 -26.14
CA ARG A 31 6.48 -6.99 -25.19
C ARG A 31 7.17 -7.46 -23.92
N SER A 32 8.40 -7.01 -23.67
CA SER A 32 8.99 -7.10 -22.34
C SER A 32 8.29 -6.13 -21.37
N PHE A 33 8.43 -6.38 -20.08
CA PHE A 33 7.85 -5.51 -19.05
C PHE A 33 8.77 -5.40 -17.84
N THR A 34 8.70 -4.26 -17.17
CA THR A 34 9.27 -4.05 -15.83
C THR A 34 8.16 -3.58 -14.91
N PHE A 35 8.25 -3.89 -13.62
CA PHE A 35 7.26 -3.40 -12.66
C PHE A 35 7.89 -2.96 -11.34
N VAL A 36 7.22 -2.00 -10.71
CA VAL A 36 7.56 -1.46 -9.40
C VAL A 36 6.38 -1.68 -8.47
N THR A 37 6.63 -2.42 -7.39
CA THR A 37 5.70 -2.58 -6.27
C THR A 37 5.80 -1.36 -5.37
N LYS A 38 4.68 -0.71 -5.09
CA LYS A 38 4.59 0.39 -4.13
C LYS A 38 4.19 -0.13 -2.75
N THR A 39 4.29 0.71 -1.75
CA THR A 39 3.77 0.47 -0.41
C THR A 39 2.25 0.43 -0.41
N PRO A 40 1.63 -0.28 0.55
CA PRO A 40 0.19 -0.29 0.70
C PRO A 40 -0.43 1.13 0.75
N PRO A 41 -1.67 1.32 0.29
CA PRO A 41 -2.36 2.59 0.40
C PRO A 41 -2.43 3.06 1.86
N ALA A 42 -2.22 4.35 2.09
CA ALA A 42 -2.25 4.94 3.43
C ALA A 42 -3.56 4.62 4.17
N ALA A 43 -4.70 4.62 3.46
CA ALA A 43 -6.00 4.27 4.04
C ALA A 43 -6.05 2.85 4.60
N VAL A 44 -5.40 1.87 3.96
CA VAL A 44 -5.35 0.48 4.44
C VAL A 44 -4.47 0.39 5.68
N LEU A 45 -3.31 1.06 5.68
CA LEU A 45 -2.40 1.12 6.82
C LEU A 45 -3.04 1.80 8.04
N ILE A 46 -3.75 2.91 7.84
CA ILE A 46 -4.46 3.62 8.90
C ILE A 46 -5.60 2.76 9.47
N LYS A 47 -6.40 2.11 8.61
CA LYS A 47 -7.45 1.18 9.08
C LYS A 47 -6.86 0.05 9.94
N LYS A 48 -5.75 -0.55 9.49
CA LYS A 48 -5.05 -1.61 10.22
C LYS A 48 -4.50 -1.11 11.56
N ALA A 49 -3.85 0.07 11.59
CA ALA A 49 -3.31 0.66 12.81
C ALA A 49 -4.42 1.03 13.82
N CYS A 50 -5.59 1.44 13.33
CA CYS A 50 -6.76 1.75 14.13
C CYS A 50 -7.60 0.52 14.51
N GLY A 51 -7.32 -0.66 13.96
CA GLY A 51 -8.10 -1.88 14.19
C GLY A 51 -9.55 -1.80 13.67
N ILE A 52 -9.81 -1.06 12.59
CA ILE A 52 -11.16 -0.90 12.03
C ILE A 52 -11.28 -1.56 10.66
N ASP A 53 -12.41 -2.25 10.43
CA ASP A 53 -12.71 -2.86 9.12
C ASP A 53 -13.35 -1.84 8.17
N LYS A 54 -14.22 -0.97 8.70
CA LYS A 54 -14.97 0.04 7.94
C LYS A 54 -14.61 1.44 8.40
N ALA A 55 -14.21 2.29 7.44
CA ALA A 55 -13.98 3.71 7.67
C ALA A 55 -15.30 4.50 7.63
N SER A 56 -15.26 5.75 8.07
CA SER A 56 -16.44 6.62 8.08
C SER A 56 -16.95 6.88 6.65
N GLY A 57 -18.26 6.69 6.43
CA GLY A 57 -18.94 7.11 5.21
C GLY A 57 -19.18 8.62 5.15
N GLU A 58 -19.04 9.33 6.28
CA GLU A 58 -19.16 10.78 6.39
C GLU A 58 -17.89 11.35 7.04
N PRO A 59 -16.82 11.56 6.26
CA PRO A 59 -15.57 12.12 6.76
C PRO A 59 -15.80 13.44 7.52
N ASN A 60 -15.02 13.67 8.58
CA ASN A 60 -15.07 14.85 9.46
C ASN A 60 -16.34 15.03 10.32
N LYS A 61 -17.43 14.33 10.03
CA LYS A 61 -18.65 14.32 10.88
C LYS A 61 -18.63 13.16 11.86
N ASN A 62 -18.54 11.94 11.33
CA ASN A 62 -18.51 10.72 12.15
C ASN A 62 -17.07 10.24 12.33
N LYS A 63 -16.54 10.38 13.55
CA LYS A 63 -15.17 9.97 13.91
C LYS A 63 -15.19 8.55 14.45
N VAL A 64 -14.78 7.59 13.61
CA VAL A 64 -14.85 6.14 13.90
C VAL A 64 -13.54 5.55 14.47
N ALA A 65 -12.47 6.34 14.54
CA ALA A 65 -11.18 5.89 15.06
C ALA A 65 -10.32 7.05 15.57
N LYS A 66 -9.33 6.71 16.41
CA LYS A 66 -8.23 7.58 16.82
C LYS A 66 -6.92 6.86 16.51
N ILE A 67 -5.91 7.62 16.12
CA ILE A 67 -4.57 7.11 15.81
C ILE A 67 -3.54 7.93 16.58
N THR A 68 -2.52 7.28 17.13
CA THR A 68 -1.46 7.97 17.87
C THR A 68 -0.39 8.53 16.94
N LYS A 69 0.42 9.48 17.44
CA LYS A 69 1.52 10.05 16.65
C LYS A 69 2.58 9.01 16.31
N GLU A 70 2.82 8.06 17.21
CA GLU A 70 3.78 6.96 17.03
C GLU A 70 3.33 6.05 15.89
N GLN A 71 2.05 5.70 15.84
CA GLN A 71 1.46 4.91 14.75
C GLN A 71 1.54 5.65 13.41
N ILE A 72 1.24 6.96 13.40
CA ILE A 72 1.40 7.79 12.19
C ILE A 72 2.85 7.78 11.71
N LYS A 73 3.81 7.91 12.63
CA LYS A 73 5.25 7.93 12.30
C LYS A 73 5.68 6.61 11.65
N GLN A 74 5.28 5.47 12.21
CA GLN A 74 5.57 4.16 11.63
C GLN A 74 4.98 4.00 10.22
N ILE A 75 3.74 4.46 10.01
CA ILE A 75 3.10 4.44 8.69
C ILE A 75 3.86 5.35 7.72
N ALA A 76 4.29 6.53 8.15
CA ALA A 76 5.05 7.47 7.33
C ALA A 76 6.43 6.90 6.95
N GLU A 77 7.16 6.30 7.89
CA GLU A 77 8.46 5.64 7.64
C GLU A 77 8.31 4.50 6.63
N GLN A 78 7.29 3.66 6.77
CA GLN A 78 7.00 2.59 5.81
C GLN A 78 6.71 3.16 4.42
N LYS A 79 6.03 4.31 4.34
CA LYS A 79 5.54 4.91 3.10
C LYS A 79 6.55 5.86 2.43
N MET A 80 7.57 6.29 3.16
CA MET A 80 8.56 7.28 2.73
C MET A 80 9.18 7.00 1.35
N PRO A 81 9.49 5.75 0.96
CA PRO A 81 10.06 5.47 -0.36
C PRO A 81 9.16 5.85 -1.55
N ASP A 82 7.85 5.97 -1.34
CA ASP A 82 6.89 6.33 -2.39
C ASP A 82 6.40 7.78 -2.32
N LEU A 83 6.83 8.53 -1.32
CA LEU A 83 6.38 9.89 -1.06
C LEU A 83 7.43 10.89 -1.53
N ASN A 84 6.98 12.07 -1.95
CA ASN A 84 7.86 13.19 -2.30
C ASN A 84 8.17 14.08 -1.09
N ALA A 85 8.04 13.55 0.12
CA ALA A 85 8.28 14.32 1.35
C ALA A 85 9.79 14.60 1.47
N ALA A 86 10.15 15.89 1.41
CA ALA A 86 11.51 16.41 1.59
C ALA A 86 11.65 17.07 2.96
#